data_AF-R2SAL6-F1
#
_entry.id   AF-R2SAL6-F1
#
_cell.length_a   1.000
_cell.length_b   1.000
_cell.length_c   1.000
_cell.angle_alpha   90.00
_cell.angle_beta   90.00
_cell.angle_gamma   90.00
#
_symmetry.space_group_name_H-M   'P 1'
#
loop_
_entity.id
_entity.type
_entity.pdbx_description
1 polymer ?
#
loop_
_entity_poly.entity_id
_entity_poly.type
_entity_poly.pdbx_seq_one_letter_code
_entity_poly.pdbx_strand_id
1 'polypeptide(L)'
;MFIALLALLIGCQIYLEKAGLPERLATMKFRYALLLTLLVIATSMFVGTFLGIGGFLTAAATVVTSVVLAHKFRSKYSDMERGKSI
;
A
#
# COMPACT_ATOMS: atom_id res chain seq x y z
N MET A 1 -11.73 -10.50 14.14
CA MET A 1 -11.06 -9.31 13.58
C MET A 1 -9.73 -9.63 12.89
N PHE A 2 -8.74 -10.23 13.55
CA PHE A 2 -7.43 -10.57 12.93
C PHE A 2 -7.50 -11.44 11.67
N ILE A 3 -8.44 -12.39 11.62
CA ILE A 3 -8.62 -13.28 10.45
C ILE A 3 -9.05 -12.51 9.19
N ALA A 4 -9.87 -11.46 9.35
CA ALA A 4 -10.29 -10.62 8.23
C ALA A 4 -9.14 -9.74 7.71
N LEU A 5 -8.27 -9.27 8.61
CA LEU A 5 -7.03 -8.54 8.24
C LEU A 5 -6.05 -9.44 7.48
N LEU A 6 -5.92 -10.70 7.90
CA LEU A 6 -5.09 -11.70 7.20
C LEU A 6 -5.64 -12.04 5.81
N ALA A 7 -6.94 -12.25 5.68
CA ALA A 7 -7.57 -12.47 4.37
C ALA A 7 -7.39 -11.25 3.44
N LEU A 8 -7.49 -10.03 4.00
CA LEU A 8 -7.29 -8.79 3.26
C LEU A 8 -5.82 -8.58 2.86
N LEU A 9 -4.86 -8.93 3.73
CA LEU A 9 -3.43 -8.95 3.43
C LEU A 9 -3.14 -9.90 2.25
N ILE A 10 -3.60 -11.15 2.34
CA ILE A 10 -3.35 -12.20 1.35
C ILE A 10 -4.02 -11.83 0.02
N GLY A 11 -5.29 -11.42 0.05
CA GLY A 11 -6.02 -10.98 -1.13
C GLY A 11 -5.37 -9.78 -1.81
N CYS A 12 -4.93 -8.79 -1.02
CA CYS A 12 -4.25 -7.62 -1.56
C CYS A 12 -2.87 -7.97 -2.14
N GLN A 13 -2.11 -8.88 -1.51
CA GLN A 13 -0.85 -9.38 -2.07
C GLN A 13 -1.08 -10.09 -3.42
N ILE A 14 -2.01 -11.03 -3.47
CA ILE A 14 -2.32 -11.78 -4.70
C ILE A 14 -2.81 -10.84 -5.81
N TYR A 15 -3.68 -9.88 -5.47
CA TYR A 15 -4.16 -8.90 -6.43
C TYR A 15 -3.02 -8.04 -6.97
N LEU A 16 -2.14 -7.54 -6.10
CA LEU A 16 -1.02 -6.69 -6.52
C LEU A 16 0.03 -7.47 -7.32
N GLU A 17 0.23 -8.74 -7.01
CA GLU A 17 1.15 -9.64 -7.72
C GLU A 17 0.59 -10.07 -9.09
N LYS A 18 -0.73 -10.26 -9.22
CA LYS A 18 -1.38 -10.58 -10.50
C LYS A 18 -1.64 -9.37 -11.39
N ALA A 19 -2.08 -8.25 -10.83
CA ALA A 19 -2.48 -7.06 -11.58
C ALA A 19 -1.33 -6.07 -11.79
N GLY A 20 -0.24 -6.21 -11.02
CA GLY A 20 0.86 -5.25 -11.00
C GLY A 20 0.46 -3.92 -10.31
N LEU A 21 1.44 -3.05 -10.10
CA LEU A 21 1.14 -1.70 -9.63
C LEU A 21 0.40 -0.93 -10.75
N PRO A 22 -0.73 -0.25 -10.45
CA PRO A 22 -1.38 0.60 -11.43
C PRO A 22 -0.39 1.63 -11.96
N GLU A 23 -0.37 1.88 -13.28
CA GLU A 23 0.63 2.71 -13.97
C GLU A 23 0.80 4.10 -13.34
N ARG A 24 -0.29 4.66 -12.79
CA ARG A 24 -0.31 5.92 -12.02
C ARG A 24 0.58 5.87 -10.77
N LEU A 25 0.62 4.75 -10.06
CA LEU A 25 1.48 4.56 -8.89
C LEU A 25 2.90 4.14 -9.28
N ALA A 26 3.06 3.41 -10.38
CA ALA A 26 4.36 3.00 -10.91
C ALA A 26 5.20 4.21 -11.38
N THR A 27 4.58 5.14 -12.12
CA THR A 27 5.23 6.36 -12.63
C THR A 27 5.37 7.48 -11.60
N MET A 28 4.65 7.42 -10.48
CA MET A 28 4.71 8.44 -9.43
C MET A 28 6.08 8.48 -8.75
N LYS A 29 6.63 9.68 -8.52
CA LYS A 29 7.87 9.83 -7.73
C LYS A 29 7.68 9.27 -6.31
N PHE A 30 8.74 8.69 -5.77
CA PHE A 30 8.72 7.97 -4.50
C PHE A 30 8.16 8.82 -3.33
N ARG A 31 8.53 10.11 -3.28
CA ARG A 31 8.05 11.07 -2.27
C ARG A 31 6.52 11.24 -2.29
N TYR A 32 5.91 11.24 -3.48
CA TYR A 32 4.46 11.36 -3.60
C TYR A 32 3.73 10.08 -3.20
N ALA A 33 4.32 8.91 -3.46
CA ALA A 33 3.76 7.66 -2.95
C ALA A 33 3.78 7.64 -1.42
N LEU A 34 4.88 8.04 -0.79
CA LEU A 34 4.97 8.20 0.68
C LEU A 34 3.91 9.15 1.23
N LEU A 35 3.74 10.33 0.63
CA LEU A 35 2.71 11.28 1.07
C LEU A 35 1.29 10.73 0.90
N LEU A 36 1.02 10.05 -0.22
CA LEU A 36 -0.28 9.43 -0.47
C LEU A 36 -0.58 8.32 0.55
N THR A 37 0.42 7.51 0.88
CA THR A 37 0.28 6.47 1.91
C THR A 37 -0.01 7.04 3.30
N LEU A 38 0.62 8.16 3.66
CA LEU A 38 0.41 8.85 4.92
C LEU A 38 -1.00 9.47 4.98
N LEU A 39 -1.46 10.03 3.86
CA LEU A 39 -2.80 10.61 3.72
C LEU A 39 -3.90 9.52 3.78
N VAL A 40 -3.69 8.38 3.14
CA VAL A 40 -4.62 7.23 3.18
C VAL A 40 -4.76 6.67 4.61
N ILE A 41 -3.65 6.56 5.35
CA ILE A 41 -3.70 6.11 6.75
C ILE A 41 -4.42 7.14 7.63
N ALA A 42 -4.10 8.43 7.47
CA ALA A 42 -4.73 9.51 8.24
C ALA A 42 -6.24 9.63 7.98
N THR A 43 -6.66 9.56 6.72
CA THR A 43 -8.08 9.58 6.35
C THR A 43 -8.81 8.34 6.83
N SER A 44 -8.21 7.15 6.74
CA SER A 44 -8.77 5.91 7.28
C SER A 44 -8.97 5.99 8.81
N MET A 45 -8.07 6.67 9.53
CA MET A 45 -8.22 6.92 10.96
C MET A 45 -9.44 7.78 11.27
N PHE A 46 -9.63 8.86 10.50
CA PHE A 46 -10.79 9.75 10.64
C PHE A 46 -12.11 9.06 10.29
N VAL A 47 -12.16 8.31 9.18
CA VAL A 47 -13.38 7.57 8.80
C VAL A 47 -13.66 6.44 9.78
N GLY A 48 -12.61 5.76 10.25
CA GLY A 48 -12.73 4.66 11.19
C GLY A 48 -13.23 5.09 12.58
N THR A 49 -12.85 6.29 13.07
CA THR A 49 -13.39 6.82 14.33
C THR A 49 -14.87 7.15 14.22
N PHE A 50 -15.33 7.68 13.08
CA PHE A 50 -16.77 7.92 12.85
C PHE A 50 -17.61 6.64 12.80
N LEU A 51 -17.05 5.53 12.33
CA LEU A 51 -17.75 4.23 12.24
C LEU A 51 -17.60 3.36 13.51
N GLY A 52 -16.85 3.80 14.54
CA GLY A 52 -16.62 3.01 15.76
C GLY A 52 -15.69 1.79 15.59
N ILE A 53 -15.07 1.63 14.42
CA ILE A 53 -14.16 0.52 14.05
C ILE A 53 -12.75 1.03 13.69
N GLY A 54 -12.37 2.16 14.29
CA GLY A 54 -11.14 2.91 13.98
C GLY A 54 -9.89 2.05 13.90
N GLY A 55 -9.67 1.20 14.90
CA GLY A 55 -8.49 0.33 14.95
C GLY A 55 -8.44 -0.71 13.82
N PHE A 56 -9.58 -1.25 13.38
CA PHE A 56 -9.62 -2.23 12.31
C PHE A 56 -9.33 -1.58 10.94
N LEU A 57 -9.96 -0.44 10.68
CA LEU A 57 -9.86 0.26 9.39
C LEU A 57 -8.46 0.86 9.18
N THR A 58 -7.85 1.41 10.23
CA THR A 58 -6.46 1.89 10.19
C THR A 58 -5.47 0.75 10.03
N ALA A 59 -5.67 -0.37 10.73
CA ALA A 59 -4.80 -1.53 10.57
C ALA A 59 -4.87 -2.08 9.13
N ALA A 60 -6.08 -2.21 8.56
CA ALA A 60 -6.26 -2.68 7.19
C ALA A 60 -5.62 -1.73 6.17
N ALA A 61 -5.83 -0.42 6.32
CA ALA A 61 -5.21 0.58 5.48
C ALA A 61 -3.68 0.51 5.58
N THR A 62 -3.12 0.44 6.78
CA THR A 62 -1.67 0.35 7.00
C THR A 62 -1.06 -0.87 6.32
N VAL A 63 -1.73 -2.02 6.44
CA VAL A 63 -1.31 -3.28 5.82
C VAL A 63 -1.27 -3.17 4.30
N VAL A 64 -2.37 -2.74 3.66
CA VAL A 64 -2.46 -2.57 2.20
C VAL A 64 -1.38 -1.61 1.72
N THR A 65 -1.25 -0.50 2.43
CA THR A 65 -0.33 0.58 2.10
C THR A 65 1.14 0.12 2.19
N SER A 66 1.47 -0.69 3.19
CA SER A 66 2.81 -1.27 3.36
C SER A 66 3.15 -2.26 2.24
N VAL A 67 2.20 -3.12 1.84
CA VAL A 67 2.37 -4.07 0.72
C VAL A 67 2.62 -3.32 -0.59
N VAL A 68 1.86 -2.26 -0.84
CA VAL A 68 2.03 -1.41 -2.03
C VAL A 68 3.41 -0.73 -2.04
N LEU A 69 3.84 -0.19 -0.90
CA LEU A 69 5.16 0.43 -0.77
C LEU A 69 6.29 -0.58 -1.00
N ALA A 70 6.19 -1.76 -0.39
CA ALA A 70 7.18 -2.82 -0.51
C ALA A 70 7.32 -3.29 -1.97
N HIS A 71 6.20 -3.48 -2.67
CA HIS A 71 6.24 -3.90 -4.06
C HIS A 71 6.83 -2.81 -4.97
N LYS A 72 6.51 -1.54 -4.71
CA LYS A 72 7.12 -0.39 -5.42
C LYS A 72 8.62 -0.29 -5.19
N PHE A 73 9.07 -0.48 -3.94
CA PHE A 73 10.49 -0.55 -3.61
C PHE A 73 11.19 -1.66 -4.39
N ARG A 74 10.60 -2.85 -4.41
CA ARG A 74 11.16 -4.00 -5.13
C ARG A 74 11.28 -3.75 -6.64
N SER A 75 10.25 -3.15 -7.25
CA SER A 75 10.28 -2.76 -8.66
C SER A 75 11.39 -1.74 -8.93
N LYS A 76 11.51 -0.70 -8.09
CA LYS A 76 12.53 0.35 -8.27
C LYS A 76 13.95 -0.19 -8.09
N TYR A 77 14.18 -1.03 -7.09
CA TYR A 77 15.48 -1.68 -6.89
C TYR A 77 15.82 -2.60 -8.06
N SER A 78 14.86 -3.37 -8.59
CA SER A 78 15.08 -4.21 -9.76
C SER A 78 15.42 -3.40 -11.03
N ASP A 79 14.81 -2.22 -11.22
CA ASP A 79 15.15 -1.31 -12.32
C ASP A 79 16.54 -0.66 -12.15
N MET A 80 16.95 -0.40 -10.90
CA MET A 80 18.30 0.08 -10.57
C MET A 80 19.36 -1.01 -10.80
N GLU A 81 19.10 -2.26 -10.37
CA GLU A 81 19.98 -3.42 -10.60
C GLU A 81 20.13 -3.74 -12.09
N ARG A 82 19.11 -3.45 -12.90
CA ARG A 82 19.14 -3.57 -14.37
C ARG A 82 19.81 -2.40 -15.09
N GLY A 83 20.37 -1.43 -14.35
CA GLY A 83 21.11 -0.29 -14.92
C GLY A 83 20.25 0.75 -15.64
N LYS A 84 18.92 0.74 -15.46
CA LYS A 84 17.99 1.66 -16.13
C LYS A 84 17.81 3.02 -15.42
N SER A 85 18.23 3.13 -14.16
CA SER A 85 18.07 4.34 -13.35
C SER A 85 19.35 4.57 -12.53
N ILE A 86 20.20 5.49 -13.00
CA ILE A 86 21.24 6.13 -12.20
C ILE A 86 20.63 7.36 -11.53
#